data_AF-A0A957ZHG2-F1
#
_entry.id   AF-A0A957ZHG2-F1
#
_cell.length_a   1.000
_cell.length_b   1.000
_cell.length_c   1.000
_cell.angle_alpha   90.00
_cell.angle_beta   90.00
_cell.angle_gamma   90.00
#
_symmetry.space_group_name_H-M   'P 1'
#
loop_
_entity.id
_entity.type
_entity.pdbx_description
1 polymer ?
#
loop_
_entity_poly.entity_id
_entity_poly.type
_entity_poly.pdbx_seq_one_letter_code
_entity_poly.pdbx_strand_id
1 'polypeptide(L)' 'MVTIEVVGRDGRGITGADVQISWSNWTHSTGRTDRNGRVSWNVSGGAGTVYVEGSKVYDGSIWDTVRVHAG' A
#
# COMPACT_ATOMS: atom_id res chain seq x y z
N MET A 1 -1.10 -2.44 -13.17
CA MET A 1 -1.01 -3.21 -11.91
C MET A 1 -0.43 -2.28 -10.87
N VAL A 2 -0.98 -2.26 -9.67
CA VAL A 2 -0.48 -1.46 -8.56
C VAL A 2 0.01 -2.40 -7.45
N THR A 3 1.17 -2.10 -6.89
CA THR A 3 1.80 -2.82 -5.79
C THR A 3 2.17 -1.84 -4.69
N ILE A 4 1.84 -2.18 -3.45
CA ILE A 4 2.34 -1.48 -2.27
C ILE A 4 3.38 -2.36 -1.60
N GLU A 5 4.59 -1.83 -1.44
CA GLU A 5 5.66 -2.43 -0.66
C GLU A 5 5.72 -1.73 0.71
N VAL A 6 5.33 -2.43 1.76
CA VAL A 6 5.33 -1.94 3.14
C VAL A 6 6.63 -2.35 3.81
N VAL A 7 7.41 -1.37 4.26
CA VAL A 7 8.67 -1.61 4.96
C VAL A 7 8.71 -1.00 6.35
N GLY A 8 9.37 -1.70 7.27
CA GLY A 8 9.64 -1.22 8.61
C GLY A 8 10.81 -0.24 8.66
N ARG A 9 11.12 0.22 9.88
CA ARG A 9 12.22 1.17 10.13
C ARG A 9 13.60 0.63 9.74
N ASP A 10 13.78 -0.68 9.78
CA ASP A 10 15.00 -1.37 9.37
C ASP A 10 15.09 -1.58 7.84
N GLY A 11 14.09 -1.10 7.09
CA GLY A 11 14.00 -1.24 5.64
C GLY A 11 13.54 -2.62 5.16
N ARG A 12 13.18 -3.54 6.07
CA ARG A 12 12.67 -4.87 5.72
C ARG A 12 11.17 -4.84 5.48
N GLY A 13 10.70 -5.72 4.60
CA GLY A 13 9.27 -5.90 4.31
C GLY A 13 8.50 -6.40 5.54
N ILE A 14 7.36 -5.78 5.82
CA ILE A 14 6.48 -6.22 6.92
C ILE A 14 5.50 -7.25 6.37
N THR A 15 5.55 -8.49 6.86
CA THR A 15 4.66 -9.57 6.41
C THR A 15 3.30 -9.49 7.11
N GLY A 16 2.23 -9.80 6.38
CA GLY A 16 0.87 -9.89 6.94
C GLY A 16 0.21 -8.56 7.32
N ALA A 17 0.82 -7.42 7.00
CA ALA A 17 0.25 -6.12 7.28
C ALA A 17 -1.03 -5.87 6.47
N ASP A 18 -2.05 -5.35 7.13
CA ASP A 18 -3.30 -4.92 6.51
C ASP A 18 -3.09 -3.59 5.75
N VAL A 19 -3.35 -3.60 4.45
CA VAL A 19 -3.21 -2.43 3.57
C VAL A 19 -4.55 -2.07 2.97
N GLN A 20 -4.87 -0.77 3.03
CA GLN A 20 -6.03 -0.19 2.35
C GLN A 20 -5.58 0.99 1.49
N ILE A 21 -6.05 1.02 0.25
CA ILE A 21 -6.00 2.20 -0.61
C ILE A 21 -7.40 2.81 -0.65
N SER A 22 -7.49 4.10 -0.35
CA SER A 22 -8.67 4.93 -0.60
C SER A 22 -8.40 5.77 -1.84
N TRP A 23 -8.96 5.37 -2.98
CA TRP A 23 -8.77 6.07 -4.25
C TRP A 23 -9.61 7.35 -4.29
N SER A 24 -9.12 8.40 -4.95
CA SER A 24 -9.84 9.68 -5.05
C SER A 24 -11.15 9.59 -5.85
N ASN A 25 -11.39 8.48 -6.56
CA ASN A 25 -12.61 8.20 -7.31
C ASN A 25 -13.66 7.41 -6.49
N TRP A 26 -13.58 7.42 -5.16
CA TRP A 26 -14.50 6.74 -4.24
C TRP A 26 -14.44 5.20 -4.28
N THR A 27 -13.38 4.62 -4.85
CA THR A 27 -13.15 3.17 -4.79
C THR A 27 -12.12 2.82 -3.72
N HIS A 28 -12.13 1.56 -3.30
CA HIS A 28 -11.20 1.05 -2.30
C HIS A 28 -10.54 -0.24 -2.78
N SER A 29 -9.29 -0.43 -2.37
CA SER A 29 -8.57 -1.70 -2.54
C SER A 29 -7.99 -2.11 -1.20
N THR A 30 -8.22 -3.36 -0.79
CA THR A 30 -7.73 -3.89 0.49
C THR A 30 -7.01 -5.21 0.28
N GLY A 31 -6.06 -5.53 1.14
CA GLY A 31 -5.30 -6.77 1.07
C GLY A 31 -4.23 -6.84 2.14
N ARG A 32 -3.60 -8.02 2.24
CA ARG A 32 -2.48 -8.27 3.16
C ARG A 32 -1.18 -8.45 2.40
N THR A 33 -0.11 -7.91 2.95
CA THR A 33 1.23 -8.10 2.40
C THR A 33 1.70 -9.54 2.50
N ASP A 34 2.39 -10.01 1.46
CA ASP A 34 3.09 -11.30 1.41
C ASP A 34 4.35 -11.34 2.30
N ARG A 35 5.13 -12.41 2.19
CA ARG A 35 6.38 -12.61 2.96
C ARG A 35 7.47 -11.57 2.68
N ASN A 36 7.36 -10.84 1.57
CA ASN A 36 8.30 -9.79 1.17
C ASN A 36 7.77 -8.39 1.52
N GLY A 37 6.61 -8.28 2.18
CA GLY A 37 5.97 -7.01 2.49
C GLY A 37 5.23 -6.39 1.32
N ARG A 38 4.80 -7.18 0.33
CA ARG A 38 4.14 -6.68 -0.88
C ARG A 38 2.70 -7.14 -0.99
N VAL A 39 1.84 -6.24 -1.46
CA VAL A 39 0.46 -6.54 -1.85
C VAL A 39 0.17 -5.88 -3.19
N SER A 40 -0.53 -6.58 -4.08
CA SER A 40 -0.77 -6.12 -5.45
C SER A 40 -2.24 -6.26 -5.85
N TRP A 41 -2.72 -5.31 -6.64
CA TRP A 41 -4.06 -5.32 -7.23
C TRP A 41 -3.97 -5.11 -8.74
N ASN A 42 -4.83 -5.82 -9.47
CA ASN A 42 -4.97 -5.64 -10.91
C ASN A 42 -5.89 -4.45 -11.22
N VAL A 43 -5.42 -3.25 -10.86
CA VAL A 43 -6.08 -1.97 -11.09
C VAL A 43 -5.14 -1.02 -11.82
N SER A 44 -5.73 0.01 -12.44
CA SER A 44 -4.98 1.15 -12.98
C SER A 44 -4.51 2.05 -11.83
N GLY A 45 -3.34 2.68 -12.02
CA GLY A 45 -2.85 3.69 -11.08
C GLY A 45 -3.70 4.96 -11.09
N GLY A 46 -3.50 5.79 -10.06
CA GLY A 46 -4.30 6.99 -9.85
C GLY A 46 -3.96 7.67 -8.53
N ALA A 47 -4.68 8.74 -8.20
CA ALA A 47 -4.53 9.43 -6.92
C ALA A 47 -5.28 8.70 -5.81
N GLY A 48 -4.68 8.68 -4.61
CA GLY A 48 -5.30 8.09 -3.43
C GLY A 48 -4.43 8.15 -2.19
N THR A 49 -4.98 7.63 -1.11
CA THR A 49 -4.35 7.57 0.21
C THR A 49 -4.13 6.12 0.61
N VAL A 50 -2.93 5.77 1.08
CA VAL A 50 -2.59 4.42 1.55
C VAL A 50 -2.58 4.41 3.07
N TYR A 51 -3.27 3.42 3.62
CA TYR A 51 -3.30 3.10 5.04
C TYR A 51 -2.66 1.73 5.26
N VAL A 52 -1.83 1.63 6.29
CA VAL A 52 -1.25 0.38 6.76
C VAL A 52 -1.65 0.23 8.23
N GLU A 53 -2.26 -0.89 8.61
CA GLU A 53 -2.79 -1.13 9.96
C GLU A 53 -3.69 0.03 10.45
N GLY A 54 -4.51 0.58 9.54
CA GLY A 54 -5.37 1.73 9.80
C GLY A 54 -4.68 3.10 9.89
N SER A 55 -3.35 3.15 9.85
CA SER A 55 -2.57 4.39 9.90
C SER A 55 -2.27 4.91 8.50
N LYS A 56 -2.51 6.21 8.24
CA LYS A 56 -2.16 6.85 6.97
C LYS A 56 -0.64 6.92 6.81
N VAL A 57 -0.10 6.31 5.75
CA VAL A 57 1.35 6.28 5.47
C VAL A 57 1.74 6.95 4.15
N TYR A 58 0.78 7.16 3.25
CA TYR A 58 1.03 7.79 1.95
C TYR A 58 -0.23 8.52 1.46
N ASP A 59 -0.04 9.63 0.76
CA ASP A 59 -1.11 10.41 0.14
C ASP A 59 -0.57 11.06 -1.14
N GLY A 60 -1.10 10.66 -2.30
CA GLY A 60 -0.54 11.13 -3.58
C GLY A 60 -0.85 10.21 -4.77
N SER A 61 0.07 10.20 -5.74
CA SER A 61 -0.05 9.42 -6.97
C SER A 61 0.48 8.00 -6.79
N ILE A 62 -0.40 7.01 -6.97
CA ILE A 62 -0.11 5.59 -6.79
C ILE A 62 -0.04 4.93 -8.17
N TRP A 63 1.18 4.62 -8.60
CA TRP A 63 1.48 3.97 -9.89
C TRP A 63 2.52 2.87 -9.68
N ASP A 64 2.42 1.80 -10.47
CA ASP A 64 3.32 0.63 -10.43
C ASP A 64 3.60 0.15 -9.01
N THR A 65 4.82 0.32 -8.49
CA THR A 65 5.16 0.00 -7.10
C THR A 65 5.35 1.29 -6.29
N VAL A 66 4.59 1.43 -5.21
CA VAL A 66 4.83 2.47 -4.20
C VAL A 66 5.38 1.81 -2.94
N ARG A 67 6.56 2.27 -2.52
CA ARG A 67 7.17 1.87 -1.26
C ARG A 67 6.73 2.83 -0.16
N VAL A 68 6.19 2.28 0.94
CA VAL A 68 5.71 3.04 2.09
C VAL A 68 6.37 2.55 3.37
N HIS A 69 6.53 3.46 4.33
CA HIS A 69 7.09 3.13 5.63
C HIS A 69 5.97 3.07 6.67
N ALA A 70 5.83 1.91 7.33
CA ALA A 70 4.99 1.78 8.52
C ALA A 70 5.91 1.88 9.75
N GLY A 71 5.58 2.82 10.63
CA GLY A 71 6.35 3.18 11.82
C GLY A 71 5.94 2.41 13.06
#